data_AF-Q5SWU3-F1
#
_entry.id   AF-Q5SWU3-F1
#
_cell.length_a   1.000
_cell.length_b   1.000
_cell.length_c   1.000
_cell.angle_alpha   90.00
_cell.angle_beta   90.00
_cell.angle_gamma   90.00
#
_symmetry.space_group_name_H-M   'P 1'
#
loop_
_entity.id
_entity.type
_entity.pdbx_description
1 polymer ?
#
loop_
_entity_poly.entity_id
_entity_poly.type
_entity_poly.pdbx_seq_one_letter_code
_entity_poly.pdbx_strand_id
1 'polypeptide(L)'
;METSSSMSVETTRSVQVDEWQKNYCVVTSSICTPKQKADAYRALLLHIQYAYANSEISQVFATNLFKRYTEKYSAIIDSDNVVTGLNNYAESIFALAGSRQADSNKWQSGLSIDNVFKM
;
A
#
# COMPACT_ATOMS: atom_id res chain seq x y z
N MET A 1 -29.88 -5.92 29.08
CA MET A 1 -28.66 -6.53 28.51
C MET A 1 -28.24 -5.91 27.16
N GLU A 2 -28.93 -4.87 26.66
CA GLU A 2 -28.62 -4.27 25.35
C GLU A 2 -27.60 -3.11 25.41
N THR A 3 -27.39 -2.52 26.59
CA THR A 3 -26.57 -1.32 26.78
C THR A 3 -25.05 -1.55 26.67
N SER A 4 -24.56 -2.78 26.92
CA SER A 4 -23.13 -3.09 26.78
C SER A 4 -22.71 -3.27 25.32
N SER A 5 -23.61 -3.76 24.45
CA SER A 5 -23.32 -4.00 23.04
C SER A 5 -23.23 -2.69 22.25
N SER A 6 -24.17 -1.76 22.49
CA SER A 6 -24.16 -0.44 21.86
C SER A 6 -22.92 0.38 22.22
N MET A 7 -22.48 0.34 23.48
CA MET A 7 -21.31 1.08 23.96
C MET A 7 -19.99 0.57 23.34
N SER A 8 -19.88 -0.74 23.09
CA SER A 8 -18.72 -1.31 22.39
C SER A 8 -18.67 -0.89 20.92
N VAL A 9 -19.81 -0.89 20.22
CA VAL A 9 -19.89 -0.48 18.80
C VAL A 9 -19.54 0.99 18.61
N GLU A 10 -20.02 1.87 19.51
CA GLU A 10 -19.69 3.30 19.48
C GLU A 10 -18.21 3.57 19.72
N THR A 11 -17.59 2.82 20.64
CA THR A 11 -16.14 2.90 20.92
C THR A 11 -15.32 2.42 19.72
N THR A 12 -15.74 1.37 19.03
CA THR A 12 -15.04 0.90 17.82
C THR A 12 -15.17 1.91 16.68
N ARG A 13 -16.34 2.51 16.50
CA ARG A 13 -16.59 3.52 15.46
C ARG A 13 -15.75 4.78 15.67
N SER A 14 -15.60 5.27 16.91
CA SER A 14 -14.77 6.44 17.20
C SER A 14 -13.30 6.19 16.90
N VAL A 15 -12.77 5.04 17.31
CA VAL A 15 -11.39 4.61 16.99
C VAL A 15 -11.18 4.55 15.47
N GLN A 16 -12.15 4.02 14.73
CA GLN A 16 -12.07 3.91 13.28
C GLN A 16 -12.06 5.28 12.57
N VAL A 17 -12.85 6.24 13.05
CA VAL A 17 -12.83 7.61 12.52
C VAL A 17 -11.48 8.29 12.79
N ASP A 18 -10.93 8.14 13.99
CA ASP A 18 -9.62 8.66 14.35
C ASP A 18 -8.51 8.06 13.47
N GLU A 19 -8.56 6.76 13.22
CA GLU A 19 -7.61 6.08 12.33
C GLU A 19 -7.73 6.58 10.89
N TRP A 20 -8.96 6.77 10.39
CA TRP A 20 -9.17 7.33 9.06
C TRP A 20 -8.54 8.73 8.93
N GLN A 21 -8.75 9.61 9.91
CA GLN A 21 -8.19 10.97 9.89
C GLN A 21 -6.66 10.98 9.94
N LYS A 22 -6.06 10.13 10.77
CA LYS A 22 -4.60 9.98 10.85
C LYS A 22 -4.01 9.54 9.51
N ASN A 23 -4.58 8.51 8.90
CA ASN A 23 -4.12 8.01 7.61
C ASN A 23 -4.30 9.05 6.49
N TYR A 24 -5.42 9.78 6.50
CA TYR A 24 -5.65 10.88 5.57
C TYR A 24 -4.59 11.98 5.70
N CYS A 25 -4.26 12.38 6.93
CA CYS A 25 -3.20 13.36 7.19
C CYS A 25 -1.85 12.90 6.60
N VAL A 26 -1.47 11.64 6.83
CA VAL A 26 -0.22 11.04 6.30
C VAL A 26 -0.17 11.11 4.76
N VAL A 27 -1.24 10.74 4.06
CA VAL A 27 -1.22 10.74 2.59
C VAL A 27 -1.22 12.14 1.98
N THR A 28 -1.73 13.14 2.69
CA THR A 28 -1.69 14.56 2.27
C THR A 28 -0.41 15.28 2.65
N SER A 29 0.34 14.77 3.61
CA SER A 29 1.59 15.37 4.08
C SER A 29 2.68 15.31 3.01
N SER A 30 3.40 16.43 2.84
CA SER A 30 4.60 16.49 1.98
C SER A 30 5.83 15.88 2.65
N ILE A 31 5.81 15.67 3.96
CA ILE A 31 6.97 15.28 4.78
C ILE A 31 7.02 13.75 4.96
N CYS A 32 5.90 13.05 4.77
CA CYS A 32 5.83 11.60 4.95
C CYS A 32 6.57 10.84 3.83
N THR A 33 7.28 9.79 4.21
CA THR A 33 8.04 8.95 3.28
C THR A 33 7.12 8.15 2.36
N PRO A 34 7.61 7.68 1.19
CA PRO A 34 6.84 6.81 0.30
C PRO A 34 6.27 5.57 1.02
N LYS A 35 7.07 4.95 1.90
CA LYS A 35 6.64 3.83 2.73
C LYS A 35 5.45 4.18 3.63
N GLN A 36 5.55 5.28 4.38
CA GLN A 36 4.47 5.74 5.26
C GLN A 36 3.20 6.06 4.47
N LYS A 37 3.34 6.69 3.30
CA LYS A 37 2.20 6.98 2.41
C LYS A 37 1.56 5.72 1.87
N ALA A 38 2.36 4.73 1.45
CA ALA A 38 1.87 3.45 0.97
C ALA A 38 1.07 2.70 2.06
N ASP A 39 1.61 2.64 3.29
CA ASP A 39 0.92 2.04 4.43
C ASP A 39 -0.40 2.76 4.75
N ALA A 40 -0.40 4.10 4.73
CA ALA A 40 -1.61 4.89 4.96
C ALA A 40 -2.65 4.70 3.84
N TYR A 41 -2.26 4.64 2.57
CA TYR A 41 -3.18 4.30 1.48
C TYR A 41 -3.78 2.91 1.65
N ARG A 42 -2.98 1.92 2.05
CA ARG A 42 -3.46 0.56 2.33
C ARG A 42 -4.49 0.55 3.47
N ALA A 43 -4.24 1.30 4.54
CA ALA A 43 -5.19 1.45 5.64
C ALA A 43 -6.49 2.15 5.21
N LEU A 44 -6.43 3.18 4.35
CA LEU A 44 -7.61 3.84 3.79
C LEU A 44 -8.44 2.90 2.91
N LEU A 45 -7.79 2.08 2.08
CA LEU A 45 -8.48 1.07 1.27
C LEU A 45 -9.24 0.06 2.14
N LEU A 46 -8.64 -0.41 3.24
CA LEU A 46 -9.30 -1.29 4.21
C LEU A 46 -10.52 -0.61 4.86
N HIS A 47 -10.41 0.67 5.22
CA HIS A 47 -11.54 1.44 5.75
C HIS A 47 -12.70 1.52 4.76
N ILE A 48 -12.41 1.75 3.47
CA ILE A 48 -13.43 1.79 2.41
C ILE A 48 -14.09 0.42 2.26
N GLN A 49 -13.30 -0.67 2.31
CA GLN A 49 -13.84 -2.04 2.28
C GLN A 49 -14.79 -2.30 3.44
N TYR A 50 -14.40 -1.91 4.65
CA TYR A 50 -15.24 -2.04 5.83
C TYR A 50 -16.54 -1.23 5.70
N ALA A 51 -16.45 0.06 5.35
CA ALA A 51 -17.63 0.92 5.24
C ALA A 51 -18.59 0.39 4.17
N TYR A 52 -18.06 -0.12 3.06
CA TYR A 52 -18.87 -0.75 2.03
C TYR A 52 -19.54 -2.05 2.52
N ALA A 53 -18.79 -2.93 3.19
CA ALA A 53 -19.31 -4.19 3.72
C ALA A 53 -20.42 -3.98 4.76
N ASN A 54 -20.34 -2.90 5.54
CA ASN A 54 -21.36 -2.52 6.52
C ASN A 54 -22.50 -1.65 5.94
N SER A 55 -22.55 -1.47 4.62
CA SER A 55 -23.56 -0.63 3.94
C SER A 55 -23.57 0.84 4.40
N GLU A 56 -22.46 1.35 4.94
CA GLU A 56 -22.30 2.75 5.34
C GLU A 56 -22.10 3.67 4.13
N ILE A 57 -21.63 3.12 3.00
CA ILE A 57 -21.45 3.83 1.73
C ILE A 57 -22.01 3.04 0.55
N SER A 58 -22.42 3.75 -0.50
CA SER A 58 -22.93 3.14 -1.73
C SER A 58 -21.82 2.51 -2.57
N GLN A 59 -22.18 1.53 -3.41
CA GLN A 59 -21.25 0.88 -4.33
C GLN A 59 -20.56 1.89 -5.28
N VAL A 60 -21.32 2.84 -5.81
CA VAL A 60 -20.78 3.88 -6.72
C VAL A 60 -19.76 4.76 -5.99
N PHE A 61 -20.02 5.08 -4.72
CA PHE A 61 -19.08 5.87 -3.94
C PHE A 61 -17.82 5.06 -3.58
N ALA A 62 -17.99 3.81 -3.14
CA ALA A 62 -16.90 2.90 -2.81
C ALA A 62 -15.97 2.68 -4.01
N THR A 63 -16.53 2.39 -5.19
CA THR A 63 -15.75 2.18 -6.44
C THR A 63 -14.94 3.41 -6.85
N ASN A 64 -15.52 4.62 -6.74
CA ASN A 64 -14.78 5.86 -7.01
C ASN A 64 -13.62 6.06 -6.03
N LEU A 65 -13.82 5.79 -4.74
CA LEU A 65 -12.76 5.88 -3.74
C LEU A 65 -11.67 4.83 -3.95
N PHE A 66 -12.04 3.57 -4.22
CA PHE A 66 -11.09 2.52 -4.54
C PHE A 66 -10.23 2.90 -5.72
N LYS A 67 -10.83 3.33 -6.83
CA LYS A 67 -10.08 3.77 -8.01
C LYS A 67 -9.06 4.84 -7.65
N ARG A 68 -9.49 5.93 -6.99
CA ARG A 68 -8.64 7.05 -6.62
C ARG A 68 -7.46 6.64 -5.73
N TYR A 69 -7.71 5.83 -4.70
CA TYR A 69 -6.66 5.49 -3.72
C TYR A 69 -5.76 4.35 -4.21
N THR A 70 -6.29 3.40 -4.97
CA THR A 70 -5.48 2.35 -5.60
C THR A 70 -4.54 2.94 -6.65
N GLU A 71 -5.01 3.86 -7.50
CA GLU A 71 -4.15 4.57 -8.47
C GLU A 71 -2.96 5.25 -7.78
N LYS A 72 -3.21 5.94 -6.66
CA LYS A 72 -2.15 6.61 -5.87
C LYS A 72 -1.23 5.63 -5.16
N TYR A 73 -1.76 4.53 -4.66
CA TYR A 73 -0.99 3.48 -4.03
C TYR A 73 -0.05 2.81 -5.05
N SER A 74 -0.57 2.38 -6.19
CA SER A 74 0.20 1.83 -7.31
C SER A 74 1.27 2.80 -7.80
N ALA A 75 0.98 4.10 -7.88
CA ALA A 75 1.99 5.10 -8.25
C ALA A 75 3.18 5.16 -7.28
N ILE A 76 3.04 4.72 -6.03
CA ILE A 76 4.15 4.60 -5.09
C ILE A 76 4.80 3.21 -5.19
N ILE A 77 4.00 2.15 -5.24
CA ILE A 77 4.51 0.77 -5.25
C ILE A 77 5.26 0.45 -6.53
N ASP A 78 4.73 0.86 -7.68
CA ASP A 78 5.23 0.48 -9.00
C ASP A 78 6.26 1.47 -9.55
N SER A 79 6.43 2.64 -8.90
CA SER A 79 7.37 3.66 -9.36
C SER A 79 8.82 3.22 -9.15
N ASP A 80 9.59 3.36 -10.22
CA ASP A 80 11.04 3.20 -10.33
C ASP A 80 11.83 4.41 -9.79
N ASN A 81 11.13 5.47 -9.37
CA ASN A 81 11.77 6.66 -8.85
C ASN A 81 12.30 6.41 -7.43
N VAL A 82 13.61 6.58 -7.23
CA VAL A 82 14.29 6.31 -5.95
C VAL A 82 13.74 7.16 -4.79
N VAL A 83 13.18 8.34 -5.07
CA VAL A 83 12.67 9.29 -4.06
C VAL A 83 11.20 9.03 -3.72
N THR A 84 10.38 8.69 -4.71
CA THR A 84 8.91 8.60 -4.56
C THR A 84 8.36 7.18 -4.63
N GLY A 85 9.15 6.24 -5.12
CA GLY A 85 8.79 4.86 -5.37
C GLY A 85 9.29 3.89 -4.29
N LEU A 86 8.64 2.73 -4.23
CA LEU A 86 9.07 1.60 -3.42
C LEU A 86 9.52 0.40 -4.25
N ASN A 87 9.49 0.49 -5.58
CA ASN A 87 9.98 -0.53 -6.49
C ASN A 87 11.52 -0.49 -6.61
N ASN A 88 12.23 -0.68 -5.49
CA ASN A 88 13.70 -0.65 -5.46
C ASN A 88 14.33 -2.05 -5.44
N TYR A 89 13.53 -3.08 -5.74
CA TYR A 89 13.99 -4.47 -5.81
C TYR A 89 14.86 -4.77 -7.04
N ALA A 90 14.90 -3.87 -8.02
CA ALA A 90 15.71 -4.02 -9.20
C ALA A 90 17.19 -3.74 -8.91
N GLU A 91 17.59 -2.50 -8.60
CA GLU A 91 19.00 -2.09 -8.72
C GLU A 91 19.99 -2.82 -7.80
N SER A 92 19.68 -2.97 -6.52
CA SER A 92 20.61 -3.60 -5.56
C SER A 92 20.77 -5.10 -5.82
N ILE A 93 19.71 -5.76 -6.28
CA ILE A 93 19.74 -7.16 -6.71
C ILE A 93 20.41 -7.29 -8.08
N PHE A 94 20.22 -6.35 -9.02
CA PHE A 94 20.94 -6.30 -10.30
C PHE A 94 22.45 -6.19 -10.08
N ALA A 95 22.89 -5.34 -9.15
CA ALA A 95 24.29 -5.19 -8.78
C ALA A 95 24.87 -6.47 -8.16
N LEU A 96 24.11 -7.15 -7.29
CA LEU A 96 24.51 -8.42 -6.68
C LEU A 96 24.47 -9.60 -7.66
N ALA A 97 23.56 -9.58 -8.63
CA ALA A 97 23.38 -10.63 -9.64
C ALA A 97 24.38 -10.54 -10.81
N GLY A 98 25.13 -9.44 -10.92
CA GLY A 98 26.03 -9.18 -12.05
C GLY A 98 25.30 -9.18 -13.40
N SER A 99 23.98 -8.98 -13.41
CA SER A 99 23.14 -9.23 -14.58
C SER A 99 23.08 -8.01 -15.50
N ARG A 100 23.64 -8.18 -16.71
CA ARG A 100 23.29 -7.37 -17.89
C ARG A 100 21.77 -7.42 -18.04
N GLN A 101 21.14 -6.26 -18.25
CA GLN A 101 19.70 -6.12 -18.46
C GLN A 101 19.20 -7.26 -19.36
N ALA A 102 18.36 -8.13 -18.79
CA ALA A 102 17.87 -9.29 -19.51
C ALA A 102 16.83 -8.80 -20.52
N ASP A 103 17.26 -8.49 -21.74
CA ASP A 103 16.40 -8.18 -22.89
C ASP A 103 15.61 -9.42 -23.39
N SER A 104 15.40 -10.41 -22.50
CA SER A 104 14.71 -11.65 -22.78
C SER A 104 13.21 -11.47 -22.51
N ASN A 105 12.41 -11.85 -23.50
CA ASN A 105 10.95 -11.99 -23.42
C ASN A 105 10.48 -13.15 -22.51
N LYS A 106 11.41 -13.87 -21.86
CA LYS A 106 11.13 -14.91 -20.87
C LYS A 106 11.83 -14.56 -19.56
N TRP A 107 11.09 -14.65 -18.45
CA TRP A 107 11.63 -14.41 -17.11
C TRP A 107 12.78 -15.38 -16.81
N GLN A 108 13.96 -14.84 -16.50
CA GLN A 108 15.15 -15.61 -16.09
C GLN A 108 15.61 -15.07 -14.73
N SER A 109 15.88 -15.96 -13.78
CA SER A 109 16.43 -15.59 -12.47
C SER A 109 17.83 -14.99 -12.64
N GLY A 110 18.08 -13.82 -12.06
CA GLY A 110 19.42 -13.22 -11.98
C GLY A 110 20.36 -13.94 -11.00
N LEU A 111 19.82 -14.79 -10.14
CA LEU A 111 20.60 -15.62 -9.22
C LEU A 111 20.92 -16.97 -9.89
N SER A 112 22.21 -17.19 -10.17
CA SER A 112 22.76 -18.54 -10.44
C SER A 112 23.40 -19.08 -9.17
N ILE A 113 23.37 -20.40 -9.01
CA ILE A 113 24.08 -21.13 -7.95
C ILE A 113 25.56 -20.68 -7.90
N ASP A 114 26.19 -20.45 -9.05
CA ASP A 114 27.58 -20.00 -9.16
C ASP A 114 27.85 -18.61 -8.57
N ASN A 115 26.84 -17.73 -8.56
CA ASN A 115 26.95 -16.36 -8.06
C ASN A 115 26.68 -16.27 -6.56
N VAL A 116 25.84 -17.17 -6.02
CA VAL A 116 25.52 -17.24 -4.59
C VAL A 116 26.74 -17.66 -3.76
N PHE A 117 27.61 -18.52 -4.31
CA PHE A 117 28.80 -19.02 -3.62
C PHE A 117 30.05 -18.13 -3.75
N LYS A 118 29.95 -16.98 -4.41
CA LYS A 118 31.05 -16.00 -4.54
C LYS A 118 31.00 -14.87 -3.51
N MET A 119 30.08 -14.94 -2.54
CA MET A 119 30.04 -14.04 -1.38
C MET A 119 31.18 -14.32 -0.39
#